data_AF-A0AA50N7D0-F1
#
_entry.id   AF-A0AA50N7D0-F1
#
_cell.length_a   1.000
_cell.length_b   1.000
_cell.length_c   1.000
_cell.angle_alpha   90.00
_cell.angle_beta   90.00
_cell.angle_gamma   90.00
#
_symmetry.space_group_name_H-M   'P 1'
#
loop_
_entity.id
_entity.type
_entity.pdbx_description
1 polymer ?
#
loop_
_entity_poly.entity_id
_entity_poly.type
_entity_poly.pdbx_seq_one_letter_code
_entity_poly.pdbx_strand_id
1 'polypeptide(L)'
;DAEAARIRDERLKAYADKKSKKPVLIAKSSILLDVKPWDDETDMKEMETQVRTVEMDGLLWGASKLVPVGYGINKLQIMCV
;
A
#
# COMPACT_ATOMS: atom_id res chain seq x y z
N ASP A 1 -13.96 42.22 15.52
CA ASP A 1 -12.78 41.37 15.82
C ASP A 1 -12.99 39.85 15.79
N ALA A 2 -14.16 39.29 16.14
CA ALA A 2 -14.40 37.84 16.05
C ALA A 2 -14.59 37.32 14.61
N GLU A 3 -15.30 38.08 13.76
CA GLU A 3 -15.56 37.72 12.36
C GLU A 3 -14.26 37.62 11.52
N ALA A 4 -13.33 38.55 11.74
CA ALA A 4 -12.04 38.59 11.06
C ALA A 4 -11.05 37.50 11.52
N ALA A 5 -11.27 36.94 12.71
CA ALA A 5 -10.51 35.78 13.19
C ALA A 5 -11.01 34.50 12.51
N ARG A 6 -12.33 34.31 12.40
CA ARG A 6 -12.95 33.16 11.73
C ARG A 6 -12.58 33.08 10.25
N ILE A 7 -12.63 34.20 9.53
CA ILE A 7 -12.25 34.26 8.11
C ILE A 7 -10.76 33.93 7.92
N ARG A 8 -9.88 34.34 8.85
CA ARG A 8 -8.46 33.97 8.81
C ARG A 8 -8.25 32.49 9.04
N ASP A 9 -8.92 31.89 10.01
CA ASP A 9 -8.83 30.44 10.28
C ASP A 9 -9.33 29.59 9.11
N GLU A 10 -10.44 29.97 8.47
CA GLU A 10 -10.92 29.29 7.26
C GLU A 10 -9.94 29.43 6.10
N ARG A 11 -9.34 30.62 5.92
CA ARG A 11 -8.31 30.85 4.90
C ARG A 11 -7.06 30.01 5.18
N LEU A 12 -6.63 29.90 6.43
CA LEU A 12 -5.48 29.09 6.88
C LEU A 12 -5.72 27.60 6.67
N LYS A 13 -6.91 27.09 7.01
CA LYS A 13 -7.30 25.68 6.73
C LYS A 13 -7.33 25.39 5.24
N ALA A 14 -7.95 26.27 4.44
CA ALA A 14 -7.96 26.14 2.99
C ALA A 14 -6.55 26.22 2.37
N TYR A 15 -5.63 26.98 2.98
CA TYR A 15 -4.23 27.05 2.54
C TYR A 15 -3.45 25.79 2.92
N ALA A 16 -3.69 25.23 4.12
CA ALA A 16 -3.07 23.99 4.57
C ALA A 16 -3.52 22.80 3.69
N ASP A 17 -4.81 22.70 3.39
CA ASP A 17 -5.36 21.67 2.50
C ASP A 17 -4.85 21.81 1.05
N LYS A 18 -4.65 23.05 0.57
CA LYS A 18 -4.03 23.28 -0.74
C LYS A 18 -2.54 22.97 -0.76
N LYS A 19 -1.84 23.12 0.38
CA LYS A 19 -0.41 22.80 0.51
C LYS A 19 -0.17 21.29 0.64
N SER A 20 -1.04 20.56 1.35
CA SER A 20 -0.96 19.09 1.45
C SER A 20 -1.27 18.40 0.12
N LYS A 21 -2.12 19.01 -0.71
CA LYS A 21 -2.48 18.53 -2.05
C LYS A 21 -1.42 18.81 -3.13
N LYS A 22 -0.34 19.54 -2.84
CA LYS A 22 0.76 19.66 -3.80
C LYS A 22 1.45 18.30 -3.89
N PRO A 23 1.54 17.67 -5.08
CA PRO A 23 2.25 16.42 -5.23
C PRO A 23 3.72 16.69 -4.95
N VAL A 24 4.18 16.34 -3.75
CA VAL A 24 5.59 16.13 -3.49
C VAL A 24 5.99 14.95 -4.39
N LEU A 25 7.12 15.07 -5.10
CA LEU A 25 7.70 13.95 -5.83
C LEU A 25 8.15 12.89 -4.80
N ILE A 26 7.21 12.05 -4.38
CA ILE A 26 7.48 10.90 -3.53
C ILE A 26 8.07 9.84 -4.46
N ALA A 27 9.36 9.55 -4.28
CA ALA A 27 10.00 8.45 -4.99
C ALA A 27 9.29 7.16 -4.58
N LYS A 28 8.69 6.47 -5.55
CA LYS A 28 8.04 5.17 -5.34
C LYS A 28 8.95 4.08 -5.88
N SER A 29 9.02 2.97 -5.17
CA SER A 29 9.74 1.78 -5.62
C SER A 29 8.74 0.68 -5.88
N SER A 30 8.74 0.12 -7.08
CA SER A 30 7.96 -1.09 -7.35
C SER A 30 8.80 -2.30 -6.96
N ILE A 31 8.28 -3.07 -6.00
CA ILE A 31 8.96 -4.24 -5.46
C ILE A 31 8.13 -5.48 -5.78
N LEU A 32 8.81 -6.55 -6.21
CA LEU A 32 8.24 -7.87 -6.43
C LEU A 32 8.71 -8.80 -5.31
N LEU A 33 7.76 -9.26 -4.49
CA LEU A 33 8.01 -10.15 -3.37
C LEU A 33 7.59 -11.58 -3.72
N ASP A 34 8.50 -12.53 -3.49
CA ASP A 34 8.24 -13.96 -3.60
C ASP A 34 8.03 -14.55 -2.21
N VAL A 35 6.77 -14.82 -1.84
CA VAL A 35 6.41 -15.49 -0.59
C VAL A 35 6.30 -16.99 -0.86
N LYS A 36 7.18 -17.77 -0.23
CA LYS A 36 7.25 -19.23 -0.41
C LYS A 36 6.57 -19.93 0.78
N PRO A 37 5.67 -20.89 0.54
CA PRO A 37 5.12 -21.70 1.60
C PRO A 37 6.19 -22.67 2.14
N TRP A 38 5.91 -23.29 3.27
CA TRP A 38 6.76 -24.32 3.86
C TRP A 38 6.62 -25.68 3.16
N ASP A 39 5.41 -25.99 2.70
CA ASP A 39 5.03 -27.24 2.05
C ASP A 39 3.98 -27.01 0.94
N ASP A 40 3.52 -28.10 0.32
CA ASP A 40 2.50 -28.12 -0.73
C ASP A 40 1.05 -28.18 -0.20
N GLU A 41 0.85 -28.30 1.11
CA GLU A 41 -0.48 -28.30 1.75
C GLU A 41 -0.95 -26.88 2.16
N THR A 42 -0.03 -25.90 2.18
CA THR A 42 -0.32 -24.51 2.56
C THR A 42 -1.34 -23.84 1.63
N ASP A 43 -2.42 -23.26 2.17
CA ASP A 43 -3.39 -22.48 1.39
C ASP A 43 -2.81 -21.13 0.93
N MET A 44 -2.50 -21.08 -0.35
CA MET A 44 -1.92 -19.90 -1.00
C MET A 44 -2.86 -18.70 -1.07
N LYS A 45 -4.19 -18.91 -1.06
CA LYS A 45 -5.17 -17.80 -1.04
C LYS A 45 -5.26 -17.16 0.34
N GLU A 46 -5.23 -17.98 1.39
CA GLU A 46 -5.15 -17.48 2.76
C GLU A 46 -3.85 -16.70 2.96
N MET A 47 -2.73 -17.23 2.47
CA MET A 47 -1.43 -16.55 2.53
C MET A 47 -1.46 -15.18 1.81
N GLU A 48 -2.06 -15.09 0.61
CA GLU A 48 -2.22 -13.81 -0.06
C GLU A 48 -3.08 -12.83 0.75
N THR A 49 -4.17 -13.32 1.35
CA THR A 49 -5.06 -12.51 2.19
C THR A 49 -4.28 -11.94 3.37
N GLN A 50 -3.49 -12.78 4.05
CA GLN A 50 -2.64 -12.40 5.18
C GLN A 50 -1.54 -11.40 4.78
N VAL A 51 -0.97 -11.50 3.58
CA VAL A 51 -0.02 -10.49 3.08
C VAL A 51 -0.70 -9.14 2.88
N ARG A 52 -1.93 -9.14 2.36
CA ARG A 52 -2.69 -7.92 2.07
C ARG A 52 -3.23 -7.21 3.33
N THR A 53 -3.29 -7.87 4.49
CA THR A 53 -3.68 -7.21 5.76
C THR A 53 -2.60 -6.27 6.30
N VAL A 54 -1.38 -6.34 5.78
CA VAL A 54 -0.32 -5.39 6.13
C VAL A 54 -0.65 -4.03 5.51
N GLU A 55 -1.02 -3.09 6.37
CA GLU A 55 -1.38 -1.72 6.01
C GLU A 55 -0.36 -0.74 6.57
N MET A 56 0.18 0.12 5.69
CA MET A 56 1.12 1.18 6.04
C MET A 56 0.83 2.41 5.17
N ASP A 57 1.08 3.61 5.69
CA ASP A 57 0.91 4.84 4.90
C ASP A 57 1.83 4.81 3.67
N GLY A 58 1.24 4.99 2.49
CA GLY A 58 1.93 4.92 1.21
C GLY A 58 2.11 3.52 0.60
N LEU A 59 1.82 2.44 1.35
CA LEU A 59 1.91 1.07 0.84
C LEU A 59 0.69 0.71 -0.01
N LEU A 60 0.93 0.24 -1.22
CA LEU A 60 -0.09 -0.20 -2.17
C LEU A 60 0.22 -1.62 -2.65
N TRP A 61 -0.65 -2.57 -2.31
CA TRP A 61 -0.58 -3.93 -2.85
C TRP A 61 -1.12 -3.99 -4.28
N GLY A 62 -0.30 -4.48 -5.21
CA GLY A 62 -0.61 -4.63 -6.61
C GLY A 62 -1.12 -6.02 -7.00
N ALA A 63 -0.87 -6.38 -8.25
CA ALA A 63 -1.20 -7.69 -8.78
C ALA A 63 -0.35 -8.79 -8.13
N SER A 64 -0.98 -9.95 -7.95
CA SER A 64 -0.37 -11.18 -7.45
C SER A 64 -0.56 -12.31 -8.47
N LYS A 65 0.32 -13.30 -8.44
CA LYS A 65 0.16 -14.56 -9.17
C LYS A 65 0.84 -15.70 -8.43
N LEU A 66 0.33 -16.91 -8.63
CA LEU A 66 1.01 -18.13 -8.18
C LEU A 66 1.96 -18.61 -9.26
N VAL A 67 3.19 -18.92 -8.89
CA VAL A 67 4.23 -19.42 -9.80
C VAL A 67 4.71 -20.78 -9.30
N PRO A 68 4.64 -21.84 -10.12
CA PRO A 68 5.19 -23.15 -9.75
C PRO A 68 6.69 -23.06 -9.51
N VAL A 69 7.17 -23.67 -8.43
CA VAL A 69 8.61 -23.83 -8.14
C VAL A 69 9.07 -25.28 -8.24
N GLY A 70 8.16 -26.24 -8.12
CA GLY A 70 8.41 -27.67 -8.31
C GLY A 70 7.79 -28.51 -7.19
N TYR A 71 7.70 -29.82 -7.41
CA TYR A 71 7.22 -30.79 -6.41
C TYR A 71 5.85 -30.45 -5.78
N GLY A 72 4.91 -29.94 -6.59
CA GLY A 72 3.60 -29.51 -6.11
C GLY A 72 3.57 -28.12 -5.43
N ILE A 73 4.73 -27.55 -5.13
CA ILE A 73 4.85 -26.26 -4.43
C ILE A 73 4.72 -25.10 -5.42
N ASN A 74 3.88 -24.13 -5.04
CA ASN A 74 3.74 -22.84 -5.71
C ASN A 74 4.24 -21.72 -4.79
N LYS A 75 4.92 -20.72 -5.33
CA LYS A 75 5.22 -19.47 -4.62
C LYS A 75 4.20 -18.39 -4.97
N LEU A 76 3.87 -17.53 -4.03
CA LEU A 76 3.10 -16.31 -4.28
C LEU A 76 4.06 -15.22 -4.71
N GLN A 77 3.86 -14.69 -5.92
CA GLN A 77 4.57 -13.53 -6.42
C GLN A 77 3.62 -12.32 -6.36
N ILE A 78 3.90 -11.34 -5.51
CA ILE A 78 3.05 -10.15 -5.29
C ILE A 78 3.84 -8.85 -5.46
N MET A 79 3.22 -7.88 -6.12
CA MET A 79 3.79 -6.54 -6.31
C MET A 79 3.35 -5.61 -5.17
N CYS A 80 4.24 -4.75 -4.70
CA CYS A 80 3.89 -3.59 -3.88
C CYS A 80 4.59 -2.32 -4.37
N VAL A 81 4.00 -1.18 -4.02
CA VAL A 81 4.47 0.18 -4.33
C VAL A 81 4.36 1.04 -3.09
#